data_AF-A0AAJ2H508-F1
#
_entry.id   AF-A0AAJ2H508-F1
#
_cell.length_a   1.000
_cell.length_b   1.000
_cell.length_c   1.000
_cell.angle_alpha   90.00
_cell.angle_beta   90.00
_cell.angle_gamma   90.00
#
_symmetry.space_group_name_H-M   'P 1'
#
loop_
_entity.id
_entity.type
_entity.pdbx_description
1 polymer ?
#
loop_
_entity_poly.entity_id
_entity_poly.type
_entity_poly.pdbx_seq_one_letter_code
_entity_poly.pdbx_strand_id
1 'polypeptide(L)'
;MITIQPIVEYAGSILLLHESAAAVEESAAQLQLLGIQARKLLEQCVEQTSLTRTKLSKAAEALDHAGFVKVVESEACFDRSYTLSATLVGEEALLALEHLETTGVFVRQRKAR
;
A
#
# COMPACT_ATOMS: atom_id res chain seq x y z
N MET A 1 -10.54 -11.01 30.29
CA MET A 1 -9.30 -10.69 29.57
C MET A 1 -9.29 -11.52 28.30
N ILE A 2 -9.50 -10.89 27.14
CA ILE A 2 -9.36 -11.57 25.85
C ILE A 2 -7.88 -11.46 25.49
N THR A 3 -7.16 -12.57 25.58
CA THR A 3 -5.79 -12.69 25.10
C THR A 3 -5.86 -12.70 23.58
N ILE A 4 -5.49 -11.59 22.94
CA ILE A 4 -5.26 -11.54 21.49
C ILE A 4 -3.99 -12.35 21.27
N GLN A 5 -4.12 -13.57 20.75
CA GLN A 5 -2.97 -14.31 20.30
C GLN A 5 -2.41 -13.63 19.04
N PRO A 6 -1.08 -13.42 18.94
CA PRO A 6 -0.50 -12.86 17.74
C PRO A 6 -0.78 -13.80 16.57
N ILE A 7 -1.50 -13.27 15.57
CA ILE A 7 -1.83 -13.96 14.33
C ILE A 7 -0.53 -14.08 13.52
N VAL A 8 -0.02 -15.32 13.47
CA VAL A 8 0.52 -15.97 12.28
C VAL A 8 2.02 -15.79 12.00
N GLU A 9 2.68 -16.94 12.15
CA GLU A 9 3.82 -17.43 11.39
C GLU A 9 3.60 -17.19 9.88
N TYR A 10 4.16 -16.09 9.36
CA TYR A 10 4.20 -15.83 7.93
C TYR A 10 4.96 -16.98 7.27
N ALA A 11 4.27 -17.78 6.46
CA ALA A 11 4.89 -18.80 5.64
C ALA A 11 5.92 -18.13 4.69
N GLY A 12 7.19 -18.08 5.12
CA GLY A 12 8.34 -17.72 4.31
C GLY A 12 8.43 -16.30 3.73
N SER A 13 7.50 -15.39 4.04
CA SER A 13 7.54 -14.01 3.52
C SER A 13 8.17 -13.10 4.58
N ILE A 14 9.45 -12.80 4.38
CA ILE A 14 10.24 -11.90 5.23
C ILE A 14 9.56 -10.53 5.23
N LEU A 15 9.14 -10.05 6.41
CA LEU A 15 8.92 -8.63 6.63
C LEU A 15 10.28 -7.95 6.46
N LEU A 16 10.51 -7.35 5.31
CA LEU A 16 11.80 -6.78 4.91
C LEU A 16 11.94 -5.35 5.43
N LEU A 17 10.84 -4.61 5.62
CA LEU A 17 10.88 -3.22 6.07
C LEU A 17 10.16 -2.91 7.38
N HIS A 18 8.97 -3.48 7.62
CA HIS A 18 8.26 -3.23 8.87
C HIS A 18 8.85 -4.05 10.02
N GLU A 19 9.28 -3.37 11.09
CA GLU A 19 9.90 -3.99 12.29
C GLU A 19 8.91 -4.86 13.10
N SER A 20 7.60 -4.71 12.90
CA SER A 20 6.57 -5.49 13.59
C SER A 20 5.32 -5.75 12.76
N ALA A 21 4.62 -6.85 13.06
CA ALA A 21 3.35 -7.19 12.44
C ALA A 21 2.27 -6.11 12.63
N ALA A 22 2.28 -5.41 13.78
CA ALA A 22 1.35 -4.30 14.04
C ALA A 22 1.55 -3.13 13.07
N ALA A 23 2.80 -2.85 12.69
CA ALA A 23 3.11 -1.78 11.74
C ALA A 23 2.64 -2.14 10.31
N VAL A 24 2.70 -3.42 9.95
CA VAL A 24 2.18 -3.92 8.67
C VAL A 24 0.65 -3.82 8.63
N GLU A 25 -0.03 -4.18 9.71
CA GLU A 25 -1.49 -4.07 9.84
C GLU A 25 -1.95 -2.60 9.79
N GLU A 26 -1.20 -1.69 10.41
CA GLU A 26 -1.48 -0.26 10.34
C GLU A 26 -1.33 0.27 8.90
N SER A 27 -0.26 -0.10 8.21
CA SER A 27 -0.05 0.23 6.80
C SER A 27 -1.15 -0.33 5.89
N ALA A 28 -1.58 -1.57 6.13
CA ALA A 28 -2.71 -2.18 5.42
C ALA A 28 -4.03 -1.44 5.68
N ALA A 29 -4.29 -1.02 6.92
CA ALA A 29 -5.46 -0.23 7.28
C ALA A 29 -5.42 1.16 6.63
N GLN A 30 -4.26 1.81 6.61
CA GLN A 30 -4.07 3.08 5.90
C GLN A 30 -4.32 2.93 4.40
N LEU A 31 -3.79 1.88 3.77
CA LEU A 31 -4.04 1.58 2.35
C LEU A 31 -5.53 1.34 2.08
N GLN A 32 -6.23 0.66 2.98
CA GLN A 32 -7.67 0.45 2.89
C GLN A 32 -8.46 1.78 2.94
N LEU A 33 -8.03 2.73 3.77
CA LEU A 33 -8.63 4.07 3.88
C LEU A 33 -8.44 4.93 2.63
N LEU A 34 -7.33 4.75 1.89
CA LEU A 34 -7.09 5.42 0.61
C LEU A 34 -8.06 4.95 -0.50
N GLY A 35 -8.67 3.78 -0.32
CA GLY A 35 -9.75 3.27 -1.15
C GLY A 35 -9.29 2.53 -2.42
N ILE A 36 -10.29 1.98 -3.13
CA ILE A 36 -10.08 1.01 -4.22
C ILE A 36 -9.21 1.55 -5.36
N GLN A 37 -9.31 2.84 -5.68
CA GLN A 37 -8.53 3.43 -6.79
C GLN A 37 -7.04 3.53 -6.45
N ALA A 38 -6.70 3.85 -5.19
CA ALA A 38 -5.32 3.86 -4.72
C ALA A 38 -4.76 2.44 -4.70
N ARG A 39 -5.53 1.46 -4.20
CA ARG A 39 -5.11 0.06 -4.19
C ARG A 39 -4.80 -0.46 -5.59
N LYS A 40 -5.69 -0.25 -6.55
CA LYS A 40 -5.47 -0.66 -7.96
C LYS A 40 -4.25 0.00 -8.58
N LEU A 41 -3.99 1.27 -8.26
CA LEU A 41 -2.81 1.95 -8.77
C LEU A 41 -1.53 1.38 -8.17
N LEU A 42 -1.55 1.04 -6.88
CA LEU A 42 -0.45 0.37 -6.21
C LEU A 42 -0.20 -1.03 -6.78
N GLU A 43 -1.26 -1.85 -6.96
CA GLU A 43 -1.21 -3.16 -7.63
C GLU A 43 -0.50 -3.05 -8.99
N GLN A 44 -0.89 -2.07 -9.82
CA GLN A 44 -0.24 -1.83 -11.11
C GLN A 44 1.23 -1.42 -11.00
N CYS A 45 1.60 -0.63 -9.98
CA CYS A 45 3.00 -0.25 -9.75
C CYS A 45 3.85 -1.46 -9.35
N VAL A 46 3.30 -2.38 -8.56
CA VAL A 46 3.98 -3.63 -8.15
C VAL A 46 4.16 -4.54 -9.36
N GLU A 47 3.11 -4.77 -10.15
CA GLU A 47 3.16 -5.65 -11.32
C GLU A 47 4.12 -5.16 -12.40
N GLN A 48 4.14 -3.85 -12.67
CA GLN A 48 4.90 -3.27 -13.79
C GLN A 48 6.29 -2.76 -13.38
N THR A 49 6.66 -2.87 -12.09
CA THR A 49 7.88 -2.29 -11.48
C THR A 49 7.92 -0.76 -11.49
N SER A 50 7.42 -0.12 -12.55
CA SER A 50 7.25 1.32 -12.67
C SER A 50 6.18 1.69 -13.69
N LEU A 51 5.41 2.74 -13.40
CA LEU A 51 4.41 3.31 -14.31
C LEU A 51 4.82 4.73 -14.70
N THR A 52 4.92 5.01 -15.99
CA THR A 52 5.11 6.38 -16.48
C THR A 52 3.78 6.98 -16.91
N ARG A 53 3.48 8.19 -16.44
CA ARG A 53 2.24 8.93 -16.74
C ARG A 53 2.55 10.37 -17.10
N THR A 54 1.71 10.96 -17.95
CA THR A 54 1.80 12.39 -18.31
C THR A 54 1.14 13.31 -17.28
N LYS A 55 0.31 12.75 -16.40
CA LYS A 55 -0.39 13.48 -15.33
C LYS A 55 -0.35 12.69 -14.03
N LEU A 56 -0.16 13.41 -12.93
CA LEU A 56 -0.29 12.86 -11.60
C LEU A 56 -1.77 12.87 -11.18
N SER A 57 -2.24 11.73 -10.67
CA SER A 57 -3.61 11.57 -10.17
C SER A 57 -3.65 11.78 -8.67
N LYS A 58 -4.78 12.24 -8.12
CA LYS A 58 -4.96 12.37 -6.65
C LYS A 58 -4.68 11.08 -5.87
N ALA A 59 -4.95 9.91 -6.47
CA ALA A 59 -4.63 8.62 -5.87
C ALA A 59 -3.11 8.38 -5.79
N ALA A 60 -2.37 8.80 -6.82
CA ALA A 60 -0.91 8.74 -6.83
C ALA A 60 -0.29 9.66 -5.79
N GLU A 61 -0.79 10.89 -5.68
CA GLU A 61 -0.39 11.86 -4.65
C GLU A 61 -0.66 11.30 -3.25
N ALA A 62 -1.83 10.72 -3.03
CA ALA A 62 -2.19 10.14 -1.73
C ALA A 62 -1.32 8.93 -1.36
N LEU A 63 -0.98 8.07 -2.33
CA LEU A 63 -0.06 6.95 -2.12
C LEU A 63 1.38 7.41 -1.84
N ASP A 64 1.83 8.47 -2.52
CA ASP A 64 3.16 9.06 -2.32
C ASP A 64 3.28 9.70 -0.93
N HIS A 65 2.25 10.46 -0.52
CA HIS A 65 2.18 11.04 0.82
C HIS A 65 2.11 9.99 1.93
N ALA A 66 1.48 8.83 1.66
CA ALA A 66 1.43 7.71 2.59
C ALA A 66 2.70 6.83 2.54
N GLY A 67 3.64 7.10 1.63
CA GLY A 67 4.89 6.36 1.50
C GLY A 67 4.75 4.99 0.81
N PHE A 68 3.62 4.69 0.18
CA PHE A 68 3.36 3.41 -0.52
C PHE A 68 3.87 3.39 -1.96
N VAL A 69 3.96 4.55 -2.59
CA VAL A 69 4.53 4.75 -3.93
C VAL A 69 5.56 5.87 -3.83
N LYS A 70 6.56 5.84 -4.70
CA LYS A 70 7.45 6.97 -4.93
C LYS A 70 7.11 7.59 -6.28
N VAL A 71 6.84 8.88 -6.29
CA VAL A 71 6.62 9.66 -7.51
C VAL A 71 7.90 10.42 -7.86
N VAL A 72 8.42 10.19 -9.07
CA VAL A 72 9.54 10.93 -9.63
C VAL A 72 9.05 11.73 -10.82
N GLU A 73 9.14 13.05 -10.70
CA GLU A 73 8.85 13.96 -11.80
C GLU A 73 10.07 14.09 -12.73
N SER A 74 9.82 14.09 -14.04
CA SER A 74 10.83 14.30 -15.07
C SER A 74 10.36 15.39 -16.03
N GLU A 75 11.20 16.40 -16.20
CA GLU A 75 10.99 17.50 -17.15
C GLU A 75 12.02 17.38 -18.27
N ALA A 76 11.63 16.76 -19.39
CA ALA A 76 12.48 16.63 -20.56
C ALA A 76 12.07 17.65 -21.61
N CYS A 77 12.85 18.72 -21.76
CA CYS A 77 12.75 19.82 -22.74
C CYS A 77 11.40 20.57 -22.81
N PHE A 78 10.27 19.88 -23.00
CA PHE A 78 8.89 20.41 -22.99
C PHE A 78 7.84 19.39 -22.52
N ASP A 79 8.22 18.14 -22.24
CA ASP A 79 7.33 17.09 -21.79
C ASP A 79 7.51 16.83 -20.29
N ARG A 80 6.41 17.01 -19.55
CA ARG A 80 6.33 16.66 -18.13
C ARG A 80 5.79 15.25 -17.99
N SER A 81 6.56 14.39 -17.33
CA SER A 81 6.17 13.01 -17.05
C SER A 81 6.44 12.66 -15.58
N TYR A 82 5.68 11.70 -15.08
CA TYR A 82 5.75 11.20 -13.72
C TYR A 82 6.00 9.70 -13.79
N THR A 83 7.06 9.26 -13.13
CA THR A 83 7.34 7.83 -12.92
C THR A 83 6.90 7.46 -11.53
N LEU A 84 6.02 6.48 -11.42
CA LEU A 84 5.52 5.94 -10.16
C LEU A 84 6.15 4.56 -9.96
N SER A 85 6.76 4.32 -8.81
CA SER A 85 7.29 3.01 -8.42
C SER A 85 6.78 2.63 -7.05
N ALA A 86 6.35 1.37 -6.87
CA ALA A 86 5.96 0.89 -5.55
C ALA A 86 7.14 0.98 -4.58
N THR A 87 6.87 1.29 -3.33
CA THR A 87 7.86 1.15 -2.26
C THR A 87 7.69 -0.22 -1.60
N LEU A 88 8.73 -0.65 -0.89
CA LEU A 88 8.64 -1.88 -0.10
C LEU A 88 7.55 -1.80 0.99
N VAL A 89 7.30 -0.61 1.56
CA VAL A 89 6.15 -0.38 2.46
C VAL A 89 4.84 -0.67 1.74
N GLY A 90 4.68 -0.16 0.51
CA GLY A 90 3.47 -0.35 -0.30
C GLY A 90 3.24 -1.81 -0.67
N GLU A 91 4.29 -2.50 -1.09
CA GLU A 91 4.24 -3.95 -1.40
C GLU A 91 3.77 -4.76 -0.18
N GLU A 92 4.40 -4.55 0.99
CA GLU A 92 4.04 -5.25 2.22
C GLU A 92 2.61 -4.92 2.69
N ALA A 93 2.22 -3.65 2.60
CA ALA A 93 0.86 -3.22 2.96
C ALA A 93 -0.21 -3.84 2.06
N LEU A 94 0.09 -3.97 0.75
CA LEU A 94 -0.81 -4.60 -0.21
C LEU A 94 -0.97 -6.09 0.09
N LEU A 95 0.14 -6.81 0.27
CA LEU A 95 0.13 -8.23 0.62
C LEU A 95 -0.62 -8.51 1.93
N ALA A 96 -0.41 -7.68 2.94
CA ALA A 96 -1.12 -7.80 4.21
C ALA A 96 -2.62 -7.54 4.06
N LEU A 97 -3.02 -6.55 3.26
CA LEU A 97 -4.43 -6.27 2.98
C LEU A 97 -5.09 -7.43 2.23
N GLU A 98 -4.43 -8.00 1.22
CA GLU A 98 -4.91 -9.19 0.48
C GLU A 98 -5.06 -10.40 1.40
N HIS A 99 -4.11 -10.60 2.32
CA HIS A 99 -4.19 -11.66 3.32
C HIS A 99 -5.37 -11.45 4.26
N LEU A 100 -5.58 -10.24 4.78
CA LEU A 100 -6.72 -9.91 5.64
C LEU A 100 -8.08 -10.13 4.92
N GLU A 101 -8.16 -9.76 3.64
CA GLU A 101 -9.36 -9.98 2.81
C GLU A 101 -9.61 -11.48 2.55
N THR A 102 -8.56 -12.26 2.31
CA THR A 102 -8.64 -13.71 2.04
C THR A 102 -9.00 -14.52 3.29
N THR A 103 -8.43 -14.16 4.45
CA THR A 103 -8.65 -14.86 5.72
C THR A 103 -9.99 -14.46 6.37
N GLY A 104 -10.74 -13.53 5.78
CA GLY A 104 -12.07 -13.13 6.25
C GLY A 104 -12.07 -12.32 7.54
N VAL A 105 -10.90 -11.87 8.01
CA VAL A 105 -10.74 -11.02 9.19
C VAL A 105 -11.05 -9.58 8.77
N PHE A 106 -12.33 -9.31 8.50
CA PHE A 106 -12.81 -7.96 8.26
C PHE A 106 -12.72 -7.16 9.55
N VAL A 107 -11.72 -6.28 9.67
CA VAL A 107 -11.79 -5.14 10.59
C VAL A 107 -12.85 -4.18 10.06
N ARG A 108 -14.12 -4.48 10.32
CA ARG A 108 -15.22 -3.53 10.15
C ARG A 108 -14.97 -2.38 11.10
N GLN A 109 -14.34 -1.31 10.62
CA GLN A 109 -14.30 -0.06 11.36
C GLN A 109 -15.74 0.42 11.58
N ARG A 110 -16.23 0.27 12.81
CA ARG A 110 -17.46 0.92 13.25
C ARG A 110 -17.21 2.42 13.18
N LYS A 111 -17.92 3.07 12.27
CA LYS A 111 -18.11 4.51 12.23
C LYS A 111 -18.68 4.95 13.59
N ALA A 112 -17.82 5.43 14.49
CA ALA A 112 -18.28 6.13 15.68
C ALA A 112 -18.90 7.45 15.19
N ARG A 113 -20.21 7.58 15.40
CA ARG A 113 -20.95 8.84 15.25
C ARG A 113 -20.88 9.62 16.54
#